data_AF-A0A1V1P264-F1
#
_entry.id   AF-A0A1V1P264-F1
#
_cell.length_a   1.000
_cell.length_b   1.000
_cell.length_c   1.000
_cell.angle_alpha   90.00
_cell.angle_beta   90.00
_cell.angle_gamma   90.00
#
_symmetry.space_group_name_H-M   'P 1'
#
loop_
_entity.id
_entity.type
_entity.pdbx_description
1 polymer ?
#
loop_
_entity_poly.entity_id
_entity_poly.type
_entity_poly.pdbx_seq_one_letter_code
_entity_poly.pdbx_strand_id
1 'polypeptide(L)'
;MKKYRDLVLEMMKDPDESTEYLKSSLDDYFIDGNLEALLTAIKTVAKAQCGMTELSKKTSLNRQSLYKTLSKDGNPRIKTLWSVLNSLGYRLTLEPVIPFNRIRHVTQ
;
A
#
# COMPACT_ATOMS: atom_id res chain seq x y z
N MET A 1 -2.66 14.51 -25.68
CA MET A 1 -2.58 13.19 -25.00
C MET A 1 -2.19 13.42 -23.55
N LYS A 2 -3.01 13.00 -22.58
CA LYS A 2 -2.56 12.90 -21.18
C LYS A 2 -1.42 11.88 -21.12
N LYS A 3 -0.34 12.15 -20.38
CA LYS A 3 0.73 11.17 -20.20
C LYS A 3 0.15 9.98 -19.41
N TYR A 4 0.62 8.76 -19.69
CA TYR A 4 0.17 7.53 -19.02
C TYR A 4 0.13 7.68 -17.48
N ARG A 5 1.16 8.31 -16.90
CA ARG A 5 1.21 8.62 -15.46
C ARG A 5 0.03 9.47 -14.96
N ASP A 6 -0.42 10.45 -15.74
CA ASP A 6 -1.50 11.35 -15.33
C ASP A 6 -2.86 10.63 -15.38
N LEU A 7 -3.01 9.65 -16.29
CA LEU A 7 -4.20 8.78 -16.33
C LEU A 7 -4.26 7.90 -15.09
N VAL A 8 -3.14 7.25 -14.73
CA VAL A 8 -3.05 6.42 -13.52
C VAL A 8 -3.38 7.25 -12.28
N LEU A 9 -2.81 8.45 -12.14
CA LEU A 9 -3.10 9.32 -11.00
C LEU A 9 -4.58 9.75 -10.93
N GLU A 10 -5.26 9.87 -12.07
CA GLU A 10 -6.69 10.19 -12.09
C GLU A 10 -7.53 8.99 -11.63
N MET A 11 -7.22 7.78 -12.12
CA MET A 11 -7.92 6.55 -11.73
C MET A 11 -7.80 6.29 -10.21
N MET A 12 -6.62 6.52 -9.64
CA MET A 12 -6.37 6.27 -8.21
C MET A 12 -7.08 7.24 -7.26
N LYS A 13 -7.83 8.23 -7.78
CA LYS A 13 -8.76 9.03 -6.97
C LYS A 13 -10.04 8.27 -6.63
N ASP A 14 -10.39 7.28 -7.44
CA ASP A 14 -11.52 6.40 -7.16
C ASP A 14 -11.11 5.39 -6.05
N PRO A 15 -11.89 5.29 -4.96
CA PRO A 15 -11.59 4.38 -3.86
C PRO A 15 -11.59 2.90 -4.25
N ASP A 16 -12.44 2.49 -5.18
CA ASP A 16 -12.52 1.08 -5.60
C ASP A 16 -11.30 0.70 -6.43
N GLU A 17 -10.94 1.54 -7.42
CA GLU A 17 -9.74 1.39 -8.24
C GLU A 17 -8.45 1.36 -7.40
N SER A 18 -8.32 2.30 -6.47
CA SER A 18 -7.15 2.36 -5.59
C SER A 18 -7.10 1.20 -4.59
N THR A 19 -8.25 0.67 -4.17
CA THR A 19 -8.31 -0.53 -3.32
C THR A 19 -7.85 -1.77 -4.09
N GLU A 20 -8.37 -1.99 -5.29
CA GLU A 20 -7.99 -3.12 -6.13
C GLU A 20 -6.50 -3.07 -6.48
N TYR A 21 -6.00 -1.88 -6.83
CA TYR A 21 -4.59 -1.67 -7.14
C TYR A 21 -3.66 -2.00 -5.96
N LEU A 22 -4.01 -1.57 -4.74
CA LEU A 22 -3.21 -1.89 -3.54
C LEU A 22 -3.30 -3.37 -3.16
N LYS A 23 -4.47 -4.01 -3.34
CA LYS A 23 -4.62 -5.46 -3.10
C LYS A 23 -3.76 -6.27 -4.05
N SER A 24 -3.86 -6.00 -5.36
CA SER A 24 -3.02 -6.68 -6.36
C SER A 24 -1.53 -6.51 -6.07
N SER A 25 -1.11 -5.28 -5.70
CA SER A 25 0.30 -5.03 -5.36
C SER A 25 0.76 -5.78 -4.09
N LEU A 26 -0.15 -6.03 -3.15
CA LEU A 26 0.13 -6.80 -1.94
C LEU A 26 0.18 -8.31 -2.25
N ASP A 27 -0.71 -8.80 -3.11
CA ASP A 27 -0.73 -10.19 -3.57
C ASP A 27 0.54 -10.53 -4.36
N ASP A 28 0.96 -9.65 -5.26
CA ASP A 28 2.22 -9.79 -6.01
C ASP A 28 3.41 -9.86 -5.04
N TYR A 29 3.45 -8.98 -4.03
CA TYR A 29 4.48 -9.01 -2.99
C TYR A 29 4.52 -10.35 -2.23
N PHE A 30 3.38 -11.00 -1.99
CA PHE A 30 3.35 -12.32 -1.36
C PHE A 30 3.90 -13.43 -2.26
N ILE A 31 3.90 -13.25 -3.58
CA ILE A 31 4.43 -14.20 -4.56
C ILE A 31 5.94 -14.00 -4.75
N ASP A 32 6.38 -12.77 -4.98
CA ASP A 32 7.75 -12.48 -5.44
C ASP A 32 8.65 -11.80 -4.39
N GLY A 33 8.08 -11.33 -3.27
CA GLY A 33 8.79 -10.60 -2.23
C GLY A 33 9.21 -9.18 -2.61
N ASN A 34 8.70 -8.61 -3.71
CA ASN A 34 9.09 -7.32 -4.25
C ASN A 34 8.47 -6.15 -3.46
N LEU A 35 9.12 -5.74 -2.37
CA LEU A 35 8.67 -4.63 -1.54
C LEU A 35 8.67 -3.29 -2.29
N GLU A 36 9.57 -3.08 -3.26
CA GLU A 36 9.63 -1.85 -4.06
C GLU A 36 8.32 -1.60 -4.81
N ALA A 37 7.75 -2.64 -5.41
CA ALA A 37 6.49 -2.55 -6.15
C ALA A 37 5.34 -2.10 -5.24
N LEU A 38 5.20 -2.76 -4.07
CA LEU A 38 4.19 -2.40 -3.07
C LEU A 38 4.34 -0.96 -2.56
N LEU A 39 5.56 -0.53 -2.21
CA LEU A 39 5.81 0.83 -1.75
C LEU A 39 5.53 1.88 -2.83
N THR A 40 5.83 1.55 -4.08
CA THR A 40 5.54 2.40 -5.24
C THR A 40 4.03 2.53 -5.48
N ALA A 41 3.27 1.45 -5.29
CA ALA A 41 1.82 1.47 -5.37
C ALA A 41 1.21 2.38 -4.29
N ILE A 42 1.63 2.21 -3.02
CA ILE A 42 1.20 3.06 -1.90
C ILE A 42 1.52 4.53 -2.16
N LYS A 43 2.71 4.82 -2.70
CA LYS A 43 3.12 6.18 -3.10
C LYS A 43 2.23 6.77 -4.18
N THR A 44 1.80 5.96 -5.14
CA THR A 44 0.96 6.39 -6.26
C THR A 44 -0.44 6.75 -5.76
N VAL A 45 -1.03 5.89 -4.93
CA VAL A 45 -2.33 6.16 -4.28
C VAL A 45 -2.24 7.39 -3.37
N ALA A 46 -1.19 7.51 -2.56
CA ALA A 46 -0.96 8.68 -1.73
C ALA A 46 -0.93 9.99 -2.53
N LYS A 47 -0.25 9.99 -3.67
CA LYS A 47 -0.17 11.15 -4.55
C LYS A 47 -1.52 11.51 -5.17
N ALA A 48 -2.31 10.51 -5.56
CA ALA A 48 -3.59 10.71 -6.21
C ALA A 48 -4.68 11.22 -5.24
N GLN A 49 -4.79 10.62 -4.05
CA GLN A 49 -5.90 10.91 -3.13
C GLN A 49 -5.75 12.22 -2.37
N CYS A 50 -4.54 12.53 -1.88
CA CYS A 50 -4.33 13.72 -1.05
C CYS A 50 -3.02 14.47 -1.31
N GLY A 51 -2.07 13.83 -1.99
CA GLY A 51 -0.75 14.40 -2.21
C GLY A 51 0.16 14.31 -0.99
N MET A 52 1.46 14.47 -1.22
CA MET A 52 2.47 14.29 -0.16
C MET A 52 2.43 15.36 0.93
N THR A 53 1.93 16.55 0.62
CA THR A 53 1.81 17.64 1.59
C THR A 53 0.74 17.32 2.62
N GLU A 54 -0.46 16.91 2.20
CA GLU A 54 -1.52 16.54 3.14
C GLU A 54 -1.18 15.24 3.87
N LEU A 55 -0.59 14.26 3.20
CA LEU A 55 -0.13 13.05 3.87
C LEU A 55 0.90 13.35 4.97
N SER A 56 1.81 14.29 4.74
CA SER A 56 2.79 14.72 5.74
C SER A 56 2.14 15.28 7.00
N LYS A 57 1.06 16.07 6.85
CA LYS A 57 0.29 16.60 7.98
C LYS A 57 -0.42 15.48 8.76
N LYS A 58 -0.88 14.43 8.07
CA LYS A 58 -1.57 13.28 8.67
C LYS A 58 -0.63 12.27 9.35
N THR A 59 0.63 12.13 8.89
CA THR A 59 1.53 11.01 9.25
C THR A 59 2.65 11.34 10.24
N SER A 60 2.73 12.57 10.78
CA SER A 60 3.88 13.06 11.57
C SER A 60 5.25 12.92 10.88
N LEU A 61 5.26 12.59 9.58
CA LEU A 61 6.44 12.49 8.74
C LEU A 61 6.54 13.72 7.88
N ASN A 62 7.73 14.26 7.71
CA ASN A 62 7.96 15.28 6.69
C ASN A 62 7.93 14.66 5.27
N ARG A 63 7.76 15.50 4.24
CA ARG A 63 7.70 15.05 2.83
C ARG A 63 8.94 14.26 2.38
N GLN A 64 10.14 14.66 2.83
CA GLN A 64 11.38 13.97 2.48
C GLN A 64 11.40 12.55 3.06
N SER A 65 11.01 12.40 4.33
CA SER A 65 10.85 11.12 4.99
C SER A 65 9.81 10.25 4.28
N LEU A 66 8.65 10.80 3.89
CA LEU A 66 7.66 10.07 3.10
C LEU A 66 8.22 9.58 1.76
N TYR A 67 8.92 10.45 1.02
CA TYR A 67 9.52 10.07 -0.26
C TYR A 67 10.58 8.97 -0.11
N LYS A 68 11.41 9.04 0.93
CA LYS A 68 12.41 8.01 1.25
C LYS A 68 11.75 6.70 1.69
N THR A 69 10.76 6.80 2.56
CA THR A 69 10.02 5.66 3.12
C THR A 69 9.32 4.86 2.03
N LEU A 70 8.71 5.54 1.07
CA LEU A 70 7.97 4.94 -0.05
C LEU A 70 8.81 4.93 -1.35
N SER A 71 10.13 4.85 -1.23
CA SER A 71 11.03 4.71 -2.38
C SER A 71 11.31 3.24 -2.66
N LYS A 72 11.99 2.97 -3.79
CA LYS A 72 12.50 1.64 -4.12
C LYS A 72 13.39 1.02 -3.05
N ASP A 73 14.19 1.85 -2.37
CA ASP A 73 15.10 1.44 -1.29
C ASP A 73 14.44 1.63 0.09
N GLY A 74 13.11 1.81 0.11
CA GLY A 74 12.34 2.03 1.33
C GLY A 74 12.23 0.75 2.16
N ASN A 75 12.38 0.89 3.47
CA ASN A 75 12.10 -0.18 4.42
C ASN A 75 11.37 0.40 5.65
N PRO A 76 10.08 0.76 5.51
CA PRO A 76 9.31 1.33 6.60
C PRO A 76 9.21 0.36 7.77
N ARG A 77 9.37 0.88 8.99
CA ARG A 77 8.90 0.17 10.18
C ARG A 77 7.39 0.00 10.10
N ILE A 78 6.84 -1.07 10.69
CA ILE A 78 5.40 -1.36 10.68
C ILE A 78 4.54 -0.17 11.15
N LYS A 79 4.97 0.53 12.21
CA LYS A 79 4.30 1.74 12.71
C LYS A 79 4.19 2.84 11.65
N THR A 80 5.23 3.00 10.85
CA THR A 80 5.28 3.99 9.78
C THR A 80 4.37 3.60 8.63
N LEU A 81 4.44 2.34 8.20
CA LEU A 81 3.57 1.82 7.15
C LEU A 81 2.09 1.96 7.53
N TRP A 82 1.72 1.57 8.76
CA TRP A 82 0.37 1.73 9.27
C TRP A 82 -0.07 3.19 9.35
N SER A 83 0.78 4.10 9.81
CA SER A 83 0.44 5.53 9.84
C SER A 83 0.10 6.06 8.45
N VAL A 84 0.86 5.66 7.43
CA VAL A 84 0.60 6.02 6.03
C VAL A 84 -0.72 5.42 5.55
N LEU A 85 -0.91 4.10 5.68
CA LEU A 85 -2.13 3.41 5.22
C LEU A 85 -3.40 3.94 5.89
N ASN A 86 -3.39 4.11 7.21
CA ASN A 86 -4.52 4.67 7.96
C ASN A 86 -4.84 6.11 7.51
N SER A 87 -3.82 6.92 7.20
CA SER A 87 -4.02 8.30 6.71
C SER A 87 -4.68 8.37 5.33
N LEU A 88 -4.58 7.27 4.56
CA LEU A 88 -5.22 7.04 3.27
C LEU A 88 -6.56 6.28 3.40
N GLY A 89 -6.99 5.93 4.62
CA GLY A 89 -8.25 5.21 4.85
C GLY A 89 -8.16 3.68 4.76
N TYR A 90 -6.95 3.12 4.66
CA TYR A 90 -6.73 1.67 4.58
C TYR A 90 -6.30 1.08 5.92
N ARG A 91 -6.62 -0.20 6.12
CA ARG A 91 -6.12 -1.03 7.23
C ARG A 91 -5.58 -2.33 6.67
N LEU A 92 -4.60 -2.93 7.34
CA LEU A 92 -4.16 -4.30 7.04
C LEU A 92 -5.01 -5.29 7.84
N THR A 93 -5.35 -6.41 7.20
CA THR A 93 -6.06 -7.54 7.80
C THR A 93 -5.15 -8.76 7.83
N LEU A 94 -5.33 -9.61 8.83
CA LEU A 94 -4.65 -10.90 8.89
C LEU A 94 -5.52 -11.93 8.18
N GLU A 95 -4.93 -12.66 7.26
CA GLU A 95 -5.57 -13.78 6.57
C GLU A 95 -4.74 -15.04 6.77
N PRO A 96 -5.39 -16.21 6.95
CA PRO A 96 -4.68 -17.45 7.11
C PRO A 96 -4.02 -17.83 5.78
N VAL A 97 -2.69 -17.99 5.79
CA VAL A 97 -1.92 -18.50 4.62
C VAL A 97 -2.35 -19.93 4.26
N ILE A 98 -2.90 -20.67 5.23
CA ILE A 98 -3.50 -22.00 5.03
C ILE A 98 -4.86 -22.04 5.76
N PRO A 99 -5.96 -22.41 5.09
CA PRO A 99 -7.28 -22.49 5.71
C PRO A 99 -7.29 -23.47 6.91
N PHE A 100 -7.82 -23.00 8.04
CA PHE A 100 -7.83 -23.73 9.33
C PHE A 100 -8.51 -25.11 9.25
N ASN A 101 -9.37 -25.34 8.25
CA ASN A 101 -10.06 -26.63 8.02
C ASN A 101 -9.11 -27.80 7.67
N ARG A 102 -7.86 -27.57 7.25
CA ARG A 102 -6.90 -28.66 6.97
C ARG A 102 -6.18 -29.20 8.21
N ILE A 103 -6.25 -28.51 9.35
CA ILE A 103 -5.51 -28.89 10.57
C ILE A 103 -6.28 -29.93 11.40
N ARG A 104 -7.60 -30.07 11.20
CA ARG A 104 -8.47 -30.93 12.03
C ARG A 104 -8.63 -32.38 11.57
N HIS A 105 -8.12 -32.76 10.41
CA HIS A 105 -8.30 -34.13 9.86
C HIS A 105 -7.15 -35.10 10.19
N VAL A 106 -6.19 -34.73 11.06
CA VAL A 106 -5.05 -35.60 11.42
C VAL A 106 -5.21 -36.25 12.80
N THR A 107 -6.34 -36.05 13.50
CA THR A 107 -6.58 -36.72 14.79
C THR A 107 -8.06 -36.94 15.05
N GLN A 108 -8.62 -37.99 14.44
CA GLN A 108 -9.50 -39.00 15.05
C GLN A 108 -9.89 -40.05 14.00
#